data_AF-A0A9N9RAM6-F1
#
_entry.id   AF-A0A9N9RAM6-F1
#
_cell.length_a   1.000
_cell.length_b   1.000
_cell.length_c   1.000
_cell.angle_alpha   90.00
_cell.angle_beta   90.00
_cell.angle_gamma   90.00
#
_symmetry.space_group_name_H-M   'P 1'
#
loop_
_entity.id
_entity.type
_entity.pdbx_description
1 polymer ?
#
loop_
_entity_poly.entity_id
_entity_poly.type
_entity_poly.pdbx_seq_one_letter_code
_entity_poly.pdbx_strand_id
1 'polypeptide(L)'
;MADDCQSIIINIPKLRVCLKTSKELLKTSTVPSILKRINQKRLKKSSKTLSQKYFSMEHKPTPVNSLRRGEILLSYIMYTKKQKQINKKYKLRIPINEKYKTVQTNLQQRLFIEDPPNEVYTAIDIDEKFFNYVSGRHLKTRIPIFKSLKTAIADILRIKAEIGYRNDAILNIDINHRNEMIMYEESVKKCMRQAKYFDSFIYEDYIKSKSFLDKWDKLKNLLQLKEAELQSFASEQFTIISRLMGLDYLYRVQQKYGRFLYYLSPPTWRSQNREFARSVEIEAKGFDLGNSNEDETFKVIFEQMQNQSLNPVHPVLYFSELHDLMDIFDGIEKHLLHHFDYLTHLTPQRNIHREGIKYLKNSITQESTFVSNTVRRFEKYLEFENERCEQMKQKFFSIINGLFYNSVGAPDVLRLFVHLEFCYERVHSERPMNMDIISMAKSLEGMYMDYCYRLDYVHNDAVKSAVTKALNEEHQKLKTAKNASRELRLFNRLEKRLQKSHEVIIDKFCRPIIPPISLKIRPNKIEHQKPESIVVKVEKPLTDSELEYLKLFTDWVEGENPDMYLHRNDEDEDSKLL
;
A
#
# COMPACT_ATOMS: atom_id res chain seq x y z
N MET A 1 -9.48 27.34 -2.63
CA MET A 1 -10.77 26.68 -2.92
C MET A 1 -11.85 27.52 -2.23
N ALA A 2 -11.95 28.80 -2.54
CA ALA A 2 -12.68 29.40 -3.68
C ALA A 2 -14.20 29.27 -3.49
N ASP A 3 -14.74 30.36 -2.96
CA ASP A 3 -16.13 30.73 -2.66
C ASP A 3 -17.16 30.41 -3.75
N ASP A 4 -18.24 29.72 -3.37
CA ASP A 4 -19.51 29.69 -4.12
C ASP A 4 -20.44 30.79 -3.58
N CYS A 5 -20.21 32.03 -3.99
CA CYS A 5 -21.19 33.12 -3.84
C CYS A 5 -22.22 33.05 -4.98
N GLN A 6 -23.34 32.36 -4.75
CA GLN A 6 -24.52 32.44 -5.63
C GLN A 6 -25.23 33.78 -5.43
N SER A 7 -24.91 34.77 -6.27
CA SER A 7 -25.66 36.03 -6.34
C SER A 7 -26.93 35.87 -7.18
N ILE A 8 -28.09 36.08 -6.55
CA ILE A 8 -29.40 36.17 -7.21
C ILE A 8 -29.50 37.55 -7.91
N ILE A 9 -29.57 37.55 -9.24
CA ILE A 9 -29.76 38.75 -10.06
C ILE A 9 -31.26 39.04 -10.15
N ILE A 10 -31.73 40.10 -9.48
CA ILE A 10 -33.07 40.63 -9.66
C ILE A 10 -33.03 41.68 -10.77
N ASN A 11 -33.59 41.36 -11.94
CA ASN A 11 -33.72 42.28 -13.05
C ASN A 11 -34.87 43.27 -12.79
N ILE A 12 -34.53 44.55 -12.59
CA ILE A 12 -35.49 45.66 -12.55
C ILE A 12 -35.64 46.23 -13.97
N PRO A 13 -36.85 46.35 -14.52
CA PRO A 13 -37.06 46.89 -15.87
C PRO A 13 -36.82 48.41 -15.89
N LYS A 14 -35.96 48.87 -16.81
CA LYS A 14 -35.72 50.30 -17.06
C LYS A 14 -36.96 50.97 -17.67
N LEU A 15 -37.47 51.99 -17.00
CA LEU A 15 -38.51 52.89 -17.50
C LEU A 15 -37.91 53.99 -18.39
N ARG A 16 -38.61 54.27 -19.49
CA ARG A 16 -38.21 55.12 -20.63
C ARG A 16 -37.92 56.56 -20.23
N VAL A 17 -36.77 57.07 -20.70
CA VAL A 17 -36.46 58.51 -20.73
C VAL A 17 -37.23 59.14 -21.88
N CYS A 18 -38.17 60.02 -21.55
CA CYS A 18 -38.88 60.89 -22.47
C CYS A 18 -38.24 62.29 -22.39
N LEU A 19 -37.62 62.74 -23.48
CA LEU A 19 -37.01 64.06 -23.62
C LEU A 19 -38.10 65.14 -23.65
N LYS A 20 -38.05 66.07 -22.69
CA LYS A 20 -38.69 67.40 -22.80
C LYS A 20 -37.60 68.45 -22.90
N THR A 21 -37.53 69.12 -24.04
CA THR A 21 -36.80 70.37 -24.24
C THR A 21 -37.79 71.53 -24.23
N SER A 22 -37.76 72.33 -23.16
CA SER A 22 -38.09 73.75 -23.21
C SER A 22 -37.60 74.42 -21.92
N LYS A 23 -36.52 75.20 -22.01
CA LYS A 23 -36.24 76.25 -21.04
C LYS A 23 -35.84 77.51 -21.79
N GLU A 24 -36.71 78.49 -21.62
CA GLU A 24 -36.59 79.86 -22.01
C GLU A 24 -35.43 80.56 -21.29
N LEU A 25 -34.90 81.53 -22.03
CA LEU A 25 -34.15 82.68 -21.56
C LEU A 25 -34.92 83.45 -20.47
N LEU A 26 -34.19 83.95 -19.47
CA LEU A 26 -34.26 85.33 -18.95
C LEU A 26 -33.49 85.44 -17.64
N LYS A 27 -32.29 86.03 -17.70
CA LYS A 27 -31.70 86.71 -16.54
C LYS A 27 -30.96 87.98 -16.99
N THR A 28 -31.28 89.04 -16.25
CA THR A 28 -30.46 90.19 -15.86
C THR A 28 -30.10 91.24 -16.91
N SER A 29 -30.77 92.39 -16.79
CA SER A 29 -30.36 93.69 -17.31
C SER A 29 -29.40 94.39 -16.33
N THR A 30 -28.31 94.95 -16.87
CA THR A 30 -27.53 96.05 -16.28
C THR A 30 -27.29 97.10 -17.37
N VAL A 31 -27.32 98.36 -16.95
CA VAL A 31 -27.18 99.63 -17.71
C VAL A 31 -25.68 99.94 -17.85
N PRO A 32 -25.12 100.54 -18.94
CA PRO A 32 -25.20 102.01 -19.12
C PRO A 32 -25.20 102.60 -20.55
N SER A 33 -25.73 103.83 -20.60
CA SER A 33 -25.45 105.01 -21.46
C SER A 33 -24.84 104.87 -22.87
N ILE A 34 -25.40 105.61 -23.85
CA ILE A 34 -24.77 106.74 -24.57
C ILE A 34 -25.78 107.42 -25.52
N LEU A 35 -25.67 108.76 -25.59
CA LEU A 35 -26.41 109.71 -26.44
C LEU A 35 -26.31 109.45 -27.95
N LYS A 36 -27.35 109.85 -28.71
CA LYS A 36 -27.25 110.94 -29.71
C LYS A 36 -28.63 111.38 -30.26
N ARG A 37 -28.67 112.68 -30.55
CA ARG A 37 -29.77 113.55 -31.03
C ARG A 37 -30.28 113.15 -32.42
N ILE A 38 -31.53 113.49 -32.74
CA ILE A 38 -31.93 114.50 -33.77
C ILE A 38 -33.47 114.67 -33.81
N ASN A 39 -33.92 115.91 -33.55
CA ASN A 39 -35.01 116.74 -34.13
C ASN A 39 -36.07 116.06 -35.04
N GLN A 40 -37.33 116.48 -35.15
CA GLN A 40 -38.20 117.57 -34.68
C GLN A 40 -39.60 117.22 -35.24
N LYS A 41 -40.69 117.48 -34.52
CA LYS A 41 -41.84 118.27 -35.02
C LYS A 41 -42.89 118.44 -33.92
N ARG A 42 -43.31 119.70 -33.78
CA ARG A 42 -44.17 120.25 -32.74
C ARG A 42 -45.64 119.91 -33.02
N LEU A 43 -46.40 119.66 -31.95
CA LEU A 43 -47.78 120.11 -31.82
C LEU A 43 -48.06 120.45 -30.35
N LYS A 44 -48.38 121.73 -30.10
CA LYS A 44 -48.74 122.30 -28.81
C LYS A 44 -50.11 121.79 -28.35
N LYS A 45 -50.28 121.48 -27.06
CA LYS A 45 -51.52 121.74 -26.30
C LYS A 45 -51.32 121.69 -24.78
N SER A 46 -51.40 122.90 -24.19
CA SER A 46 -51.92 123.30 -22.87
C SER A 46 -51.73 122.41 -21.62
N SER A 47 -50.85 122.88 -20.73
CA SER A 47 -51.05 123.05 -19.28
C SER A 47 -52.02 122.10 -18.54
N LYS A 48 -51.58 120.85 -18.30
CA LYS A 48 -52.07 120.00 -17.19
C LYS A 48 -51.06 119.85 -16.04
N THR A 49 -49.92 120.54 -16.12
CA THR A 49 -48.78 120.36 -15.21
C THR A 49 -48.81 121.20 -13.94
N LEU A 50 -49.86 122.00 -13.68
CA LEU A 50 -49.97 122.79 -12.44
C LEU A 50 -50.90 122.17 -11.37
N SER A 51 -51.73 121.18 -11.72
CA SER A 51 -52.72 120.59 -10.81
C SER A 51 -52.26 119.30 -10.12
N GLN A 52 -51.12 118.71 -10.50
CA GLN A 52 -50.61 117.45 -9.90
C GLN A 52 -49.83 117.61 -8.58
N LYS A 53 -49.51 118.84 -8.13
CA LYS A 53 -48.74 119.08 -6.88
C LYS A 53 -49.56 119.00 -5.59
N TYR A 54 -50.89 118.92 -5.66
CA TYR A 54 -51.77 118.92 -4.47
C TYR A 54 -52.77 117.75 -4.40
N PHE A 55 -52.64 116.74 -5.26
CA PHE A 55 -53.46 115.53 -5.16
C PHE A 55 -52.98 114.65 -4.00
N SER A 56 -53.74 114.62 -2.90
CA SER A 56 -53.78 113.45 -2.03
C SER A 56 -54.80 112.47 -2.60
N MET A 57 -54.40 111.23 -2.88
CA MET A 57 -55.35 110.16 -3.18
C MET A 57 -56.26 109.95 -1.98
N GLU A 58 -57.49 110.45 -2.05
CA GLU A 58 -58.54 110.10 -1.10
C GLU A 58 -59.12 108.73 -1.46
N HIS A 59 -58.52 107.65 -0.97
CA HIS A 59 -59.28 106.42 -0.77
C HIS A 59 -60.28 106.66 0.37
N LYS A 60 -61.56 106.83 0.03
CA LYS A 60 -62.63 106.81 1.04
C LYS A 60 -62.60 105.44 1.74
N PRO A 61 -62.36 105.37 3.06
CA PRO A 61 -62.43 104.10 3.76
C PRO A 61 -63.88 103.60 3.77
N THR A 62 -64.05 102.29 3.58
CA THR A 62 -65.35 101.61 3.64
C THR A 62 -66.03 101.85 4.99
N PRO A 63 -67.37 102.02 5.01
CA PRO A 63 -68.11 102.31 6.24
C PRO A 63 -68.00 101.14 7.23
N VAL A 64 -67.72 101.48 8.50
CA VAL A 64 -67.36 100.56 9.59
C VAL A 64 -68.47 99.53 9.92
N ASN A 65 -69.69 99.75 9.44
CA ASN A 65 -70.85 98.91 9.77
C ASN A 65 -70.84 97.52 9.08
N SER A 66 -69.92 97.23 8.16
CA SER A 66 -69.86 95.94 7.45
C SER A 66 -68.94 94.89 8.08
N LEU A 67 -68.21 95.19 9.17
CA LEU A 67 -67.21 94.29 9.76
C LEU A 67 -67.65 93.79 11.15
N ARG A 68 -68.23 92.59 11.22
CA ARG A 68 -68.82 92.00 12.46
C ARG A 68 -67.83 91.29 13.41
N ARG A 69 -66.51 91.38 13.22
CA ARG A 69 -65.51 90.69 14.08
C ARG A 69 -64.73 91.69 14.94
N GLY A 70 -64.85 91.55 16.27
CA GLY A 70 -64.25 92.47 17.26
C GLY A 70 -62.73 92.61 17.19
N GLU A 71 -62.01 91.56 16.78
CA GLU A 71 -60.54 91.55 16.71
C GLU A 71 -59.99 92.37 15.52
N ILE A 72 -60.75 92.48 14.43
CA ILE A 72 -60.40 93.29 13.24
C ILE A 72 -60.79 94.76 13.45
N LEU A 73 -61.78 95.02 14.33
CA LEU A 73 -62.26 96.36 14.62
C LEU A 73 -61.19 97.21 15.32
N LEU A 74 -60.47 96.65 16.29
CA LEU A 74 -59.46 97.40 17.05
C LEU A 74 -58.25 97.78 16.19
N SER A 75 -57.77 96.84 15.36
CA SER A 75 -56.68 97.07 14.41
C SER A 75 -57.08 98.09 13.33
N TYR A 76 -58.32 98.05 12.86
CA TYR A 76 -58.86 99.04 11.93
C TYR A 76 -59.04 100.44 12.57
N ILE A 77 -59.52 100.52 13.82
CA ILE A 77 -59.62 101.79 14.56
C ILE A 77 -58.23 102.40 14.77
N MET A 78 -57.22 101.60 15.11
CA MET A 78 -55.84 102.06 15.24
C MET A 78 -55.26 102.54 13.90
N TYR A 79 -55.53 101.81 12.81
CA TYR A 79 -55.15 102.21 11.45
C TYR A 79 -55.79 103.54 11.05
N THR A 80 -57.10 103.71 11.26
CA THR A 80 -57.79 104.96 10.95
C THR A 80 -57.33 106.13 11.82
N LYS A 81 -57.02 105.91 13.11
CA LYS A 81 -56.39 106.93 13.98
C LYS A 81 -55.01 107.33 13.46
N LYS A 82 -54.20 106.38 13.02
CA LYS A 82 -52.87 106.62 12.45
C LYS A 82 -52.96 107.39 11.13
N GLN A 83 -53.88 107.04 10.25
CA GLN A 83 -54.18 107.78 9.01
C GLN A 83 -54.67 109.21 9.30
N LYS A 84 -55.54 109.40 10.30
CA LYS A 84 -56.00 110.73 10.73
C LYS A 84 -54.86 111.58 11.28
N GLN A 85 -53.93 111.00 12.04
CA GLN A 85 -52.72 111.69 12.51
C GLN A 85 -51.80 112.06 11.36
N ILE A 86 -51.58 111.16 10.40
CA ILE A 86 -50.80 111.42 9.19
C ILE A 86 -51.44 112.56 8.38
N ASN A 87 -52.75 112.54 8.17
CA ASN A 87 -53.49 113.60 7.48
C ASN A 87 -53.45 114.94 8.24
N LYS A 88 -53.51 114.92 9.58
CA LYS A 88 -53.29 116.15 10.39
C LYS A 88 -51.87 116.69 10.21
N LYS A 89 -50.84 115.83 10.23
CA LYS A 89 -49.45 116.24 9.98
C LYS A 89 -49.26 116.82 8.58
N TYR A 90 -49.91 116.24 7.56
CA TYR A 90 -49.89 116.80 6.20
C TYR A 90 -50.63 118.15 6.12
N LYS A 91 -51.79 118.31 6.75
CA LYS A 91 -52.54 119.59 6.79
C LYS A 91 -51.81 120.70 7.55
N LEU A 92 -50.98 120.35 8.54
CA LEU A 92 -50.13 121.29 9.28
C LEU A 92 -48.86 121.70 8.50
N ARG A 93 -48.41 120.88 7.54
CA ARG A 93 -47.24 121.17 6.69
C ARG A 93 -47.55 122.10 5.51
N ILE A 94 -48.82 122.39 5.22
CA ILE A 94 -49.21 123.31 4.15
C ILE A 94 -49.06 124.75 4.64
N PRO A 95 -48.21 125.60 4.01
CA PRO A 95 -48.05 126.99 4.40
C PRO A 95 -49.37 127.76 4.22
N ILE A 96 -49.60 128.79 5.05
CA ILE A 96 -50.87 129.54 5.12
C ILE A 96 -51.28 130.10 3.75
N ASN A 97 -50.31 130.51 2.92
CA ASN A 97 -50.51 130.99 1.56
C ASN A 97 -50.97 129.94 0.53
N GLU A 98 -51.06 128.65 0.88
CA GLU A 98 -51.53 127.60 -0.04
C GLU A 98 -52.87 126.99 0.37
N LYS A 99 -53.36 127.30 1.59
CA LYS A 99 -54.64 126.78 2.10
C LYS A 99 -55.85 127.32 1.33
N TYR A 100 -55.81 128.56 0.85
CA TYR A 100 -56.93 129.13 0.09
C TYR A 100 -57.14 128.43 -1.26
N LYS A 101 -56.06 127.97 -1.91
CA LYS A 101 -56.13 127.25 -3.20
C LYS A 101 -56.82 125.90 -3.07
N THR A 102 -56.56 125.17 -1.96
CA THR A 102 -57.25 123.90 -1.67
C THR A 102 -58.74 124.06 -1.33
N VAL A 103 -59.15 125.20 -0.77
CA VAL A 103 -60.57 125.51 -0.49
C VAL A 103 -61.31 125.86 -1.79
N GLN A 104 -60.66 126.62 -2.67
CA GLN A 104 -61.24 127.01 -3.97
C GLN A 104 -61.50 125.80 -4.89
N THR A 105 -60.60 124.80 -4.91
CA THR A 105 -60.81 123.56 -5.67
C THR A 105 -61.92 122.68 -5.08
N ASN A 106 -62.12 122.71 -3.76
CA ASN A 106 -63.20 121.97 -3.10
C ASN A 106 -64.59 122.58 -3.38
N LEU A 107 -64.66 123.92 -3.48
CA LEU A 107 -65.86 124.64 -3.89
C LEU A 107 -66.26 124.33 -5.33
N GLN A 108 -65.30 124.22 -6.25
CA GLN A 108 -65.56 123.88 -7.66
C GLN A 108 -66.09 122.45 -7.84
N GLN A 109 -65.68 121.50 -6.99
CA GLN A 109 -66.18 120.11 -7.05
C GLN A 109 -67.60 119.95 -6.46
N ARG A 110 -68.04 120.86 -5.58
CA ARG A 110 -69.40 120.83 -5.02
C ARG A 110 -70.45 121.45 -5.94
N LEU A 111 -70.05 122.22 -6.94
CA LEU A 111 -70.93 122.92 -7.87
C LEU A 111 -71.14 122.18 -9.20
N PHE A 112 -70.57 120.98 -9.37
CA PHE A 112 -70.76 120.17 -10.58
C PHE A 112 -71.95 119.21 -10.38
N ILE A 113 -73.07 119.50 -11.04
CA ILE A 113 -74.24 118.62 -11.17
C ILE A 113 -74.23 118.08 -12.60
N GLU A 114 -74.29 116.75 -12.77
CA GLU A 114 -74.53 116.12 -14.08
C GLU A 114 -76.04 116.20 -14.40
N ASP A 115 -76.39 116.72 -15.58
CA ASP A 115 -77.77 116.83 -16.05
C ASP A 115 -78.48 115.45 -16.09
N PRO A 116 -79.75 115.31 -15.66
CA PRO A 116 -80.49 114.06 -15.80
C PRO A 116 -81.03 113.87 -17.23
N PRO A 117 -81.21 112.63 -17.70
CA PRO A 117 -81.81 112.32 -18.99
C PRO A 117 -83.31 112.68 -19.02
N ASN A 118 -83.75 113.14 -20.19
CA ASN A 118 -85.09 113.59 -20.53
C ASN A 118 -86.23 112.61 -20.16
N GLU A 119 -87.36 113.25 -19.79
CA GLU A 119 -88.77 112.82 -19.94
C GLU A 119 -89.25 111.60 -19.14
N VAL A 120 -89.55 111.85 -17.86
CA VAL A 120 -90.55 111.07 -17.12
C VAL A 120 -91.95 111.50 -17.60
N TYR A 121 -92.53 110.77 -18.56
CA TYR A 121 -93.97 110.88 -18.82
C TYR A 121 -94.72 110.18 -17.68
N THR A 122 -95.43 110.96 -16.87
CA THR A 122 -96.35 110.42 -15.86
C THR A 122 -97.69 110.08 -16.52
N ALA A 123 -98.49 109.20 -15.91
CA ALA A 123 -99.75 108.65 -16.44
C ALA A 123 -100.88 109.68 -16.68
N ILE A 124 -100.55 110.97 -16.73
CA ILE A 124 -101.44 112.11 -16.95
C ILE A 124 -101.30 112.65 -18.39
N ASP A 125 -100.26 112.24 -19.15
CA ASP A 125 -100.02 112.65 -20.55
C ASP A 125 -100.57 111.66 -21.61
N ILE A 126 -101.61 110.89 -21.27
CA ILE A 126 -102.36 110.13 -22.29
C ILE A 126 -103.49 111.04 -22.78
N ASP A 127 -103.47 111.40 -24.06
CA ASP A 127 -104.54 112.17 -24.73
C ASP A 127 -105.90 111.52 -24.40
N GLU A 128 -106.84 112.31 -23.86
CA GLU A 128 -108.13 111.86 -23.34
C GLU A 128 -108.94 111.09 -24.40
N LYS A 129 -108.59 111.26 -25.68
CA LYS A 129 -109.19 110.57 -26.82
C LYS A 129 -108.56 109.20 -27.14
N PHE A 130 -107.38 108.85 -26.60
CA PHE A 130 -106.67 107.59 -26.86
C PHE A 130 -107.51 106.35 -26.53
N PHE A 131 -108.16 106.34 -25.36
CA PHE A 131 -109.03 105.23 -24.95
C PHE A 131 -110.35 105.17 -25.75
N ASN A 132 -110.79 106.26 -26.36
CA ASN A 132 -111.92 106.23 -27.31
C ASN A 132 -111.53 105.49 -28.61
N TYR A 133 -110.27 105.59 -29.05
CA TYR A 133 -109.79 104.85 -30.24
C TYR A 133 -109.68 103.34 -29.99
N VAL A 134 -109.35 102.92 -28.78
CA VAL A 134 -109.22 101.49 -28.42
C VAL A 134 -110.58 100.83 -28.16
N SER A 135 -111.59 101.60 -27.72
CA SER A 135 -112.91 101.10 -27.31
C SER A 135 -114.01 101.10 -28.40
N GLY A 136 -113.75 101.64 -29.59
CA GLY A 136 -114.54 101.36 -30.80
C GLY A 136 -115.87 102.12 -30.99
N ARG A 137 -116.06 103.33 -30.42
CA ARG A 137 -117.23 104.18 -30.74
C ARG A 137 -116.96 105.14 -31.91
N HIS A 138 -117.92 105.26 -32.84
CA HIS A 138 -117.73 105.96 -34.12
C HIS A 138 -118.03 107.49 -34.04
N LEU A 139 -117.11 108.32 -34.53
CA LEU A 139 -117.39 109.72 -34.88
C LEU A 139 -118.13 109.77 -36.22
N LYS A 140 -119.27 110.46 -36.24
CA LYS A 140 -120.11 110.67 -37.43
C LYS A 140 -119.42 111.62 -38.41
N THR A 141 -118.42 111.15 -39.17
CA THR A 141 -118.18 111.52 -40.58
C THR A 141 -116.91 110.84 -41.12
N ARG A 142 -117.14 109.89 -42.05
CA ARG A 142 -116.21 109.16 -42.95
C ARG A 142 -115.55 107.84 -42.45
N ILE A 143 -115.31 106.97 -43.45
CA ILE A 143 -115.26 105.48 -43.52
C ILE A 143 -113.88 104.89 -43.13
N PRO A 144 -113.74 103.62 -42.67
CA PRO A 144 -112.69 103.20 -41.74
C PRO A 144 -111.43 102.58 -42.39
N ILE A 145 -110.23 102.96 -41.91
CA ILE A 145 -108.93 102.25 -42.12
C ILE A 145 -108.66 101.25 -40.96
N PHE A 146 -109.60 101.09 -40.02
CA PHE A 146 -109.34 100.56 -38.68
C PHE A 146 -109.05 99.05 -38.55
N LYS A 147 -109.18 98.23 -39.61
CA LYS A 147 -108.92 96.77 -39.52
C LYS A 147 -107.43 96.41 -39.60
N SER A 148 -106.63 97.20 -40.33
CA SER A 148 -105.17 97.02 -40.44
C SER A 148 -104.41 97.48 -39.19
N LEU A 149 -104.94 98.47 -38.46
CA LEU A 149 -104.32 98.94 -37.23
C LEU A 149 -104.40 97.90 -36.11
N LYS A 150 -105.55 97.22 -35.96
CA LYS A 150 -105.74 96.18 -34.94
C LYS A 150 -104.81 94.99 -35.15
N THR A 151 -104.62 94.57 -36.39
CA THR A 151 -103.71 93.48 -36.76
C THR A 151 -102.25 93.89 -36.56
N ALA A 152 -101.86 95.09 -36.98
CA ALA A 152 -100.53 95.63 -36.72
C ALA A 152 -100.20 95.76 -35.22
N ILE A 153 -101.15 96.21 -34.38
CA ILE A 153 -100.96 96.26 -32.92
C ILE A 153 -100.81 94.86 -32.33
N ALA A 154 -101.60 93.88 -32.80
CA ALA A 154 -101.48 92.49 -32.36
C ALA A 154 -100.13 91.86 -32.75
N ASP A 155 -99.64 92.12 -33.97
CA ASP A 155 -98.33 91.66 -34.43
C ASP A 155 -97.19 92.33 -33.65
N ILE A 156 -97.29 93.63 -33.36
CA ILE A 156 -96.33 94.34 -32.49
C ILE A 156 -96.32 93.73 -31.08
N LEU A 157 -97.48 93.40 -30.51
CA LEU A 157 -97.56 92.74 -29.21
C LEU A 157 -96.98 91.33 -29.23
N ARG A 158 -97.23 90.56 -30.30
CA ARG A 158 -96.65 89.22 -30.49
C ARG A 158 -95.13 89.26 -30.62
N ILE A 159 -94.60 90.18 -31.42
CA ILE A 159 -93.16 90.40 -31.58
C ILE A 159 -92.53 90.82 -30.24
N LYS A 160 -93.16 91.73 -29.49
CA LYS A 160 -92.69 92.11 -28.15
C LYS A 160 -92.70 90.94 -27.16
N ALA A 161 -93.72 90.08 -27.21
CA ALA A 161 -93.76 88.88 -26.38
C ALA A 161 -92.66 87.88 -26.75
N GLU A 162 -92.39 87.69 -28.05
CA GLU A 162 -91.31 86.82 -28.53
C GLU A 162 -89.92 87.37 -28.17
N ILE A 163 -89.73 88.69 -28.27
CA ILE A 163 -88.52 89.37 -27.78
C ILE A 163 -88.36 89.16 -26.27
N GLY A 164 -89.44 89.26 -25.50
CA GLY A 164 -89.45 88.97 -24.06
C GLY A 164 -88.99 87.54 -23.77
N TYR A 165 -89.58 86.55 -24.44
CA TYR A 165 -89.21 85.15 -24.27
C TYR A 165 -87.74 84.86 -24.64
N ARG A 166 -87.25 85.46 -25.74
CA ARG A 166 -85.84 85.34 -26.15
C ARG A 166 -84.91 86.00 -25.13
N ASN A 167 -85.28 87.16 -24.59
CA ASN A 167 -84.51 87.84 -23.56
C ASN A 167 -84.45 87.02 -22.26
N ASP A 168 -85.55 86.39 -21.86
CA ASP A 168 -85.57 85.49 -20.70
C ASP A 168 -84.70 84.24 -20.93
N ALA A 169 -84.70 83.69 -22.15
CA ALA A 169 -83.82 82.58 -22.52
C ALA A 169 -82.34 82.99 -22.48
N ILE A 170 -81.99 84.17 -23.01
CA ILE A 170 -80.64 84.74 -22.93
C ILE A 170 -80.24 84.95 -21.47
N LEU A 171 -81.13 85.51 -20.65
CA LEU A 171 -80.88 85.72 -19.22
C LEU A 171 -80.62 84.38 -18.50
N ASN A 172 -81.38 83.34 -18.81
CA ASN A 172 -81.21 82.02 -18.22
C ASN A 172 -79.88 81.37 -18.63
N ILE A 173 -79.48 81.54 -19.90
CA ILE A 173 -78.16 81.10 -20.39
C ILE A 173 -77.05 81.84 -19.65
N ASP A 174 -77.16 83.17 -19.47
CA ASP A 174 -76.17 83.97 -18.75
C ASP A 174 -76.07 83.57 -17.27
N ILE A 175 -77.20 83.28 -16.62
CA ILE A 175 -77.25 82.80 -15.24
C ILE A 175 -76.58 81.43 -15.15
N ASN A 176 -76.89 80.50 -16.05
CA ASN A 176 -76.27 79.17 -16.08
C ASN A 176 -74.76 79.25 -16.36
N HIS A 177 -74.35 80.09 -17.30
CA HIS A 177 -72.93 80.31 -17.60
C HIS A 177 -72.16 80.85 -16.38
N ARG A 178 -72.75 81.80 -15.64
CA ARG A 178 -72.15 82.29 -14.38
C ARG A 178 -72.05 81.17 -13.35
N ASN A 179 -73.08 80.34 -13.21
CA ASN A 179 -73.06 79.21 -12.28
C ASN A 179 -72.01 78.16 -12.66
N GLU A 180 -71.90 77.83 -13.95
CA GLU A 180 -70.86 76.93 -14.48
C GLU A 180 -69.45 77.50 -14.25
N MET A 181 -69.25 78.81 -14.46
CA MET A 181 -67.97 79.46 -14.19
C MET A 181 -67.60 79.43 -12.70
N ILE A 182 -68.57 79.64 -11.81
CA ILE A 182 -68.35 79.50 -10.36
C ILE A 182 -67.94 78.06 -10.02
N MET A 183 -68.66 77.06 -10.54
CA MET A 183 -68.34 75.65 -10.34
C MET A 183 -66.97 75.27 -10.90
N TYR A 184 -66.63 75.77 -12.10
CA TYR A 184 -65.33 75.58 -12.73
C TYR A 184 -64.21 76.18 -11.87
N GLU A 185 -64.35 77.43 -11.44
CA GLU A 185 -63.36 78.06 -10.56
C GLU A 185 -63.17 77.29 -9.26
N GLU A 186 -64.25 76.79 -8.66
CA GLU A 186 -64.17 75.97 -7.46
C GLU A 186 -63.43 74.65 -7.72
N SER A 187 -63.68 73.99 -8.85
CA SER A 187 -63.00 72.77 -9.26
C SER A 187 -61.49 73.01 -9.48
N VAL A 188 -61.12 74.12 -10.14
CA VAL A 188 -59.72 74.53 -10.34
C VAL A 188 -59.07 74.83 -9.00
N LYS A 189 -59.75 75.53 -8.09
CA LYS A 189 -59.26 75.78 -6.72
C LYS A 189 -59.02 74.47 -5.97
N LYS A 190 -59.90 73.46 -6.12
CA LYS A 190 -59.71 72.12 -5.52
C LYS A 190 -58.51 71.38 -6.13
N CYS A 191 -58.39 71.36 -7.44
CA CYS A 191 -57.23 70.76 -8.14
C CYS A 191 -55.91 71.42 -7.71
N MET A 192 -55.87 72.76 -7.67
CA MET A 192 -54.70 73.50 -7.20
C MET A 192 -54.35 73.21 -5.75
N ARG A 193 -55.33 72.99 -4.87
CA ARG A 193 -55.09 72.55 -3.49
C ARG A 193 -54.52 71.14 -3.44
N GLN A 194 -55.08 70.20 -4.21
CA GLN A 194 -54.58 68.83 -4.29
C GLN A 194 -53.14 68.77 -4.83
N ALA A 195 -52.82 69.53 -5.87
CA ALA A 195 -51.46 69.66 -6.39
C ALA A 195 -50.50 70.17 -5.29
N LYS A 196 -50.88 71.21 -4.55
CA LYS A 196 -50.08 71.70 -3.41
C LYS A 196 -49.89 70.66 -2.31
N TYR A 197 -50.93 69.88 -2.00
CA TYR A 197 -50.81 68.80 -1.02
C TYR A 197 -49.86 67.69 -1.52
N PHE A 198 -49.92 67.35 -2.80
CA PHE A 198 -49.02 66.38 -3.40
C PHE A 198 -47.57 66.88 -3.42
N ASP A 199 -47.34 68.15 -3.73
CA ASP A 199 -46.02 68.78 -3.64
C ASP A 199 -45.49 68.76 -2.20
N SER A 200 -46.35 69.06 -1.20
CA SER A 200 -45.95 68.97 0.21
C SER A 200 -45.65 67.52 0.63
N PHE A 201 -46.41 66.55 0.12
CA PHE A 201 -46.18 65.13 0.40
C PHE A 201 -44.85 64.65 -0.19
N ILE A 202 -44.56 64.99 -1.46
CA ILE A 202 -43.28 64.68 -2.10
C ILE A 202 -42.13 65.33 -1.31
N TYR A 203 -42.30 66.57 -0.88
CA TYR A 203 -41.28 67.28 -0.12
C TYR A 203 -41.01 66.62 1.23
N GLU A 204 -42.05 66.22 1.96
CA GLU A 204 -41.91 65.48 3.22
C GLU A 204 -41.24 64.12 3.03
N ASP A 205 -41.63 63.37 1.99
CA ASP A 205 -41.04 62.07 1.68
C ASP A 205 -39.57 62.20 1.27
N TYR A 206 -39.24 63.23 0.48
CA TYR A 206 -37.86 63.57 0.14
C TYR A 206 -37.04 63.90 1.38
N ILE A 207 -37.57 64.70 2.32
CA ILE A 207 -36.88 64.98 3.60
C ILE A 207 -36.67 63.70 4.39
N LYS A 208 -37.69 62.83 4.51
CA LYS A 208 -37.57 61.56 5.24
C LYS A 208 -36.51 60.67 4.61
N SER A 209 -36.56 60.49 3.29
CA SER A 209 -35.58 59.70 2.53
C SER A 209 -34.16 60.26 2.68
N LYS A 210 -33.99 61.58 2.58
CA LYS A 210 -32.70 62.24 2.83
C LYS A 210 -32.22 62.02 4.26
N SER A 211 -33.12 62.12 5.26
CA SER A 211 -32.75 61.87 6.66
C SER A 211 -32.33 60.41 6.90
N PHE A 212 -32.90 59.46 6.16
CA PHE A 212 -32.46 58.07 6.20
C PHE A 212 -31.10 57.91 5.52
N LEU A 213 -30.90 58.52 4.35
CA LEU A 213 -29.61 58.50 3.66
C LEU A 213 -28.49 59.08 4.55
N ASP A 214 -28.74 60.20 5.20
CA ASP A 214 -27.79 60.82 6.14
C ASP A 214 -27.47 59.88 7.33
N LYS A 215 -28.47 59.10 7.82
CA LYS A 215 -28.25 58.08 8.86
C LYS A 215 -27.43 56.90 8.34
N TRP A 216 -27.70 56.45 7.12
CA TRP A 216 -26.96 55.38 6.45
C TRP A 216 -25.50 55.78 6.22
N ASP A 217 -25.25 57.00 5.74
CA ASP A 217 -23.90 57.52 5.54
C ASP A 217 -23.14 57.63 6.87
N LYS A 218 -23.80 58.09 7.95
CA LYS A 218 -23.20 58.08 9.29
C LYS A 218 -22.86 56.66 9.77
N LEU A 219 -23.77 55.70 9.60
CA LEU A 219 -23.53 54.30 9.97
C LEU A 219 -22.40 53.69 9.13
N LYS A 220 -22.37 53.96 7.83
CA LYS A 220 -21.30 53.51 6.92
C LYS A 220 -19.95 54.06 7.36
N ASN A 221 -19.87 55.33 7.70
CA ASN A 221 -18.63 55.94 8.20
C ASN A 221 -18.18 55.31 9.53
N LEU A 222 -19.11 55.05 10.46
CA LEU A 222 -18.79 54.35 11.71
C LEU A 222 -18.30 52.92 11.46
N LEU A 223 -18.92 52.22 10.52
CA LEU A 223 -18.53 50.86 10.13
C LEU A 223 -17.13 50.86 9.53
N GLN A 224 -16.84 51.78 8.60
CA GLN A 224 -15.51 51.94 8.01
C GLN A 224 -14.43 52.25 9.05
N LEU A 225 -14.74 53.07 10.06
CA LEU A 225 -13.82 53.31 11.17
C LEU A 225 -13.54 52.02 11.96
N LYS A 226 -14.57 51.20 12.23
CA LYS A 226 -14.40 49.91 12.92
C LYS A 226 -13.68 48.86 12.08
N GLU A 227 -13.91 48.82 10.78
CA GLU A 227 -13.12 47.98 9.86
C GLU A 227 -11.65 48.38 9.84
N ALA A 228 -11.35 49.69 9.82
CA ALA A 228 -9.98 50.19 9.89
C ALA A 228 -9.31 49.84 11.24
N GLU A 229 -10.03 49.98 12.37
CA GLU A 229 -9.55 49.53 13.68
C GLU A 229 -9.25 48.02 13.68
N LEU A 230 -10.16 47.18 13.18
CA LEU A 230 -9.95 45.73 13.09
C LEU A 230 -8.76 45.38 12.19
N GLN A 231 -8.59 46.07 11.07
CA GLN A 231 -7.46 45.88 10.17
C GLN A 231 -6.15 46.28 10.84
N SER A 232 -6.13 47.38 11.63
CA SER A 232 -4.96 47.74 12.44
C SER A 232 -4.62 46.66 13.46
N PHE A 233 -5.61 46.15 14.22
CA PHE A 233 -5.37 45.06 15.18
C PHE A 233 -4.89 43.77 14.52
N ALA A 234 -5.45 43.40 13.38
CA ALA A 234 -5.00 42.23 12.62
C ALA A 234 -3.54 42.41 12.14
N SER A 235 -3.18 43.62 11.70
CA SER A 235 -1.80 43.93 11.31
C SER A 235 -0.84 43.88 12.52
N GLU A 236 -1.23 44.43 13.66
CA GLU A 236 -0.44 44.37 14.90
C GLU A 236 -0.24 42.93 15.35
N GLN A 237 -1.32 42.14 15.40
CA GLN A 237 -1.26 40.72 15.73
C GLN A 237 -0.31 39.97 14.78
N PHE A 238 -0.40 40.22 13.47
CA PHE A 238 0.51 39.62 12.50
C PHE A 238 1.97 40.02 12.75
N THR A 239 2.25 41.30 13.03
CA THR A 239 3.61 41.74 13.36
C THR A 239 4.15 41.08 14.63
N ILE A 240 3.31 40.91 15.67
CA ILE A 240 3.69 40.23 16.91
C ILE A 240 3.99 38.75 16.64
N ILE A 241 3.12 38.06 15.90
CA ILE A 241 3.32 36.65 15.52
C ILE A 241 4.60 36.48 14.71
N SER A 242 4.82 37.33 13.71
CA SER A 242 6.03 37.29 12.87
C SER A 242 7.30 37.52 13.69
N ARG A 243 7.29 38.50 14.60
CA ARG A 243 8.40 38.74 15.53
C ARG A 243 8.62 37.54 16.46
N LEU A 244 7.55 36.96 16.99
CA LEU A 244 7.63 35.80 17.87
C LEU A 244 8.23 34.58 17.15
N MET A 245 7.80 34.29 15.92
CA MET A 245 8.38 33.22 15.10
C MET A 245 9.86 33.48 14.79
N GLY A 246 10.23 34.73 14.49
CA GLY A 246 11.63 35.11 14.29
C GLY A 246 12.47 34.90 15.56
N LEU A 247 11.93 35.24 16.73
CA LEU A 247 12.59 34.98 18.02
C LEU A 247 12.69 33.49 18.32
N ASP A 248 11.66 32.69 18.00
CA ASP A 248 11.71 31.22 18.16
C ASP A 248 12.86 30.62 17.35
N TYR A 249 12.93 31.01 16.08
CA TYR A 249 13.97 30.53 15.18
C TYR A 249 15.37 30.90 15.70
N LEU A 250 15.57 32.16 16.10
CA LEU A 250 16.84 32.61 16.67
C LEU A 250 17.18 31.85 17.96
N TYR A 251 16.19 31.63 18.82
CA TYR A 251 16.37 30.88 20.07
C TYR A 251 16.73 29.41 19.81
N ARG A 252 16.07 28.73 18.87
CA ARG A 252 16.42 27.37 18.44
C ARG A 252 17.85 27.30 17.89
N VAL A 253 18.25 28.28 17.07
CA VAL A 253 19.62 28.36 16.55
C VAL A 253 20.62 28.56 17.71
N GLN A 254 20.32 29.42 18.67
CA GLN A 254 21.15 29.61 19.87
C GLN A 254 21.23 28.34 20.71
N GLN A 255 20.14 27.59 20.88
CA GLN A 255 20.17 26.30 21.55
C GLN A 255 21.08 25.30 20.83
N LYS A 256 21.09 25.26 19.50
CA LYS A 256 22.01 24.43 18.72
C LYS A 256 23.47 24.81 18.99
N TYR A 257 23.80 26.10 19.01
CA TYR A 257 25.14 26.55 19.37
C TYR A 257 25.49 26.25 20.82
N GLY A 258 24.55 26.40 21.75
CA GLY A 258 24.72 26.02 23.16
C GLY A 258 25.02 24.53 23.32
N ARG A 259 24.31 23.66 22.58
CA ARG A 259 24.58 22.21 22.53
C ARG A 259 25.97 21.92 22.00
N PHE A 260 26.36 22.56 20.91
CA PHE A 260 27.69 22.42 20.31
C PHE A 260 28.80 22.77 21.29
N LEU A 261 28.70 23.94 21.94
CA LEU A 261 29.67 24.38 22.95
C LEU A 261 29.68 23.47 24.18
N TYR A 262 28.52 22.94 24.59
CA TYR A 262 28.45 21.96 25.67
C TYR A 262 29.22 20.68 25.34
N TYR A 263 29.08 20.12 24.12
CA TYR A 263 29.83 18.90 23.75
C TYR A 263 31.33 19.10 23.65
N LEU A 264 31.78 20.29 23.23
CA LEU A 264 33.20 20.65 23.19
C LEU A 264 33.80 20.88 24.58
N SER A 265 32.98 21.20 25.57
CA SER A 265 33.46 21.40 26.94
C SER A 265 33.99 20.10 27.57
N PRO A 266 35.01 20.18 28.44
CA PRO A 266 35.60 19.01 29.10
C PRO A 266 34.57 18.16 29.86
N PRO A 267 34.71 16.82 29.86
CA PRO A 267 33.78 15.93 30.57
C PRO A 267 33.62 16.26 32.06
N THR A 268 34.69 16.73 32.71
CA THR A 268 34.70 17.13 34.12
C THR A 268 33.77 18.31 34.40
N TRP A 269 33.75 19.30 33.51
CA TRP A 269 32.86 20.46 33.60
C TRP A 269 31.41 20.09 33.27
N ARG A 270 31.20 19.22 32.27
CA ARG A 270 29.87 18.69 31.93
C ARG A 270 29.21 17.94 33.09
N SER A 271 29.98 17.16 33.84
CA SER A 271 29.45 16.43 35.00
C SER A 271 28.96 17.36 36.11
N GLN A 272 29.59 18.53 36.28
CA GLN A 272 29.20 19.52 37.28
C GLN A 272 27.94 20.31 36.86
N ASN A 273 27.77 20.57 35.56
CA ASN A 273 26.67 21.38 35.02
C ASN A 273 25.59 20.54 34.33
N ARG A 274 25.31 19.34 34.84
CA ARG A 274 24.37 18.39 34.24
C ARG A 274 22.92 18.88 34.24
N GLU A 275 22.56 19.76 35.16
CA GLU A 275 21.23 20.36 35.26
C GLU A 275 20.88 21.23 34.03
N PHE A 276 21.89 21.90 33.45
CA PHE A 276 21.76 22.61 32.19
C PHE A 276 21.49 21.64 31.02
N ALA A 277 22.17 20.50 30.99
CA ALA A 277 21.99 19.49 29.94
C ALA A 277 20.63 18.79 29.99
N ARG A 278 20.06 18.60 31.19
CA ARG A 278 18.72 18.03 31.39
C ARG A 278 17.61 18.99 30.99
N SER A 279 17.77 20.28 31.28
CA SER A 279 16.75 21.28 31.04
C SER A 279 16.69 21.76 29.58
N VAL A 280 17.79 21.66 28.82
CA VAL A 280 17.85 22.00 27.38
C VAL A 280 17.61 20.76 26.48
N GLU A 281 17.13 19.65 27.05
CA GLU A 281 16.93 18.34 26.38
C GLU A 281 18.18 17.81 25.65
N ILE A 282 19.38 18.22 26.08
CA ILE A 282 20.64 17.90 25.40
C ILE A 282 20.96 16.40 25.54
N GLU A 283 20.65 15.81 26.70
CA GLU A 283 20.90 14.38 26.95
C GLU A 283 19.96 13.46 26.14
N ALA A 284 18.75 13.90 25.77
CA ALA A 284 17.72 13.03 25.21
C ALA A 284 17.66 13.00 23.67
N LYS A 285 18.04 14.10 22.99
CA LYS A 285 17.90 14.23 21.53
C LYS A 285 19.17 13.99 20.71
N GLY A 286 20.32 13.76 21.35
CA GLY A 286 21.59 13.66 20.63
C GLY A 286 21.89 14.91 19.77
N PHE A 287 22.95 14.86 18.98
CA PHE A 287 23.30 15.93 18.03
C PHE A 287 22.50 15.78 16.72
N ASP A 288 21.18 15.64 16.82
CA ASP A 288 20.32 15.60 15.63
C ASP A 288 20.15 17.02 15.07
N LEU A 289 20.88 17.30 13.99
CA LEU A 289 20.67 18.50 13.17
C LEU A 289 19.30 18.50 12.46
N GLY A 290 18.59 17.36 12.45
CA GLY A 290 17.62 17.03 11.42
C GLY A 290 16.13 17.17 11.72
N ASN A 291 15.64 17.15 12.96
CA ASN A 291 14.19 16.98 13.17
C ASN A 291 13.55 18.22 13.79
N SER A 292 13.40 19.26 12.97
CA SER A 292 12.29 20.19 13.13
C SER A 292 11.03 19.45 12.66
N ASN A 293 10.11 19.12 13.56
CA ASN A 293 8.80 18.67 13.15
C ASN A 293 8.19 19.78 12.29
N GLU A 294 8.03 19.54 10.99
CA GLU A 294 7.56 20.54 10.01
C GLU A 294 6.09 20.94 10.25
N ASP A 295 5.39 20.25 11.17
CA ASP A 295 3.96 20.40 11.46
C ASP A 295 3.65 21.04 12.83
N GLU A 296 4.57 21.81 13.41
CA GLU A 296 4.26 22.55 14.65
C GLU A 296 3.32 23.72 14.37
N THR A 297 2.03 23.51 14.64
CA THR A 297 1.02 24.59 14.60
C THR A 297 1.43 25.71 15.56
N PHE A 298 1.20 26.99 15.21
CA PHE A 298 1.58 28.16 16.03
C PHE A 298 1.22 28.04 17.53
N LYS A 299 0.09 27.39 17.86
CA LYS A 299 -0.31 27.13 19.25
C LYS A 299 0.70 26.26 20.01
N VAL A 300 1.23 25.23 19.37
CA VAL A 300 2.25 24.35 19.94
C VAL A 300 3.55 25.11 20.16
N ILE A 301 3.97 25.94 19.20
CA ILE A 301 5.15 26.81 19.32
C ILE A 301 4.99 27.79 20.47
N PHE A 302 3.80 28.40 20.60
CA PHE A 302 3.50 29.33 21.68
C PHE A 302 3.51 28.65 23.06
N GLU A 303 2.93 27.46 23.19
CA GLU A 303 2.95 26.68 24.43
C GLU A 303 4.37 26.24 24.80
N GLN A 304 5.17 25.79 23.82
CA GLN A 304 6.59 25.46 24.03
C GLN A 304 7.38 26.67 24.52
N MET A 305 7.21 27.84 23.87
CA MET A 305 7.82 29.10 24.30
C MET A 305 7.39 29.50 25.71
N GLN A 306 6.11 29.38 26.03
CA GLN A 306 5.59 29.73 27.34
C GLN A 306 6.20 28.83 28.42
N ASN A 307 6.26 27.52 28.17
CA ASN A 307 6.89 26.56 29.08
C ASN A 307 8.39 26.83 29.28
N GLN A 308 9.10 27.26 28.23
CA GLN A 308 10.52 27.61 28.31
C GLN A 308 10.76 28.96 28.99
N SER A 309 9.85 29.93 28.84
CA SER A 309 9.93 31.24 29.51
C SER A 309 9.71 31.16 31.02
N LEU A 310 8.92 30.19 31.48
CA LEU A 310 8.61 29.98 32.90
C LEU A 310 9.80 29.41 33.69
N ASN A 311 10.69 28.68 33.02
CA ASN A 311 11.90 28.12 33.61
C ASN A 311 13.15 28.68 32.89
N PRO A 312 13.53 29.95 33.12
CA PRO A 312 14.73 30.51 32.52
C PRO A 312 15.97 29.83 33.12
N VAL A 313 16.52 28.86 32.40
CA VAL A 313 17.80 28.26 32.74
C VAL A 313 18.88 29.19 32.22
N HIS A 314 19.72 29.71 33.11
CA HIS A 314 20.84 30.53 32.69
C HIS A 314 21.85 29.67 31.91
N PRO A 315 22.21 30.05 30.67
CA PRO A 315 23.23 29.35 29.92
C PRO A 315 24.59 29.60 30.60
N VAL A 316 25.13 28.56 31.22
CA VAL A 316 26.50 28.58 31.73
C VAL A 316 27.40 28.13 30.60
N LEU A 317 28.25 29.03 30.11
CA LEU A 317 29.21 28.73 29.05
C LEU A 317 30.57 28.44 29.67
N TYR A 318 31.24 27.40 29.17
CA TYR A 318 32.63 27.11 29.53
C TYR A 318 33.60 28.07 28.83
N PHE A 319 33.33 28.38 27.56
CA PHE A 319 34.15 29.26 26.72
C PHE A 319 33.66 30.70 26.83
N SER A 320 34.53 31.59 27.29
CA SER A 320 34.26 33.04 27.31
C SER A 320 34.84 33.75 26.10
N GLU A 321 35.94 33.21 25.53
CA GLU A 321 36.64 33.78 24.40
C GLU A 321 36.66 32.82 23.21
N LEU A 322 36.65 33.38 21.99
CA LEU A 322 36.70 32.60 20.74
C LEU A 322 38.05 31.89 20.57
N HIS A 323 39.13 32.43 21.16
CA HIS A 323 40.48 31.88 21.02
C HIS A 323 40.58 30.46 21.61
N ASP A 324 39.96 30.23 22.76
CA ASP A 324 39.89 28.91 23.41
C ASP A 324 39.26 27.84 22.51
N LEU A 325 38.28 28.24 21.69
CA LEU A 325 37.62 27.35 20.75
C LEU A 325 38.54 27.00 19.57
N MET A 326 39.30 27.98 19.07
CA MET A 326 40.28 27.75 18.01
C MET A 326 41.40 26.83 18.48
N ASP A 327 41.86 26.97 19.73
CA ASP A 327 42.87 26.08 20.32
C ASP A 327 42.40 24.63 20.41
N ILE A 328 41.10 24.41 20.70
CA ILE A 328 40.50 23.06 20.67
C ILE A 328 40.46 22.52 19.25
N PHE A 329 40.07 23.32 18.27
CA PHE A 329 40.06 22.87 16.88
C PHE A 329 41.46 22.55 16.37
N ASP A 330 42.45 23.39 16.66
CA ASP A 330 43.85 23.13 16.36
C ASP A 330 44.36 21.86 17.07
N GLY A 331 43.91 21.62 18.30
CA GLY A 331 44.18 20.40 19.05
C GLY A 331 43.57 19.16 18.41
N ILE A 332 42.32 19.24 17.97
CA ILE A 332 41.62 18.17 17.24
C ILE A 332 42.31 17.91 15.90
N GLU A 333 42.66 18.96 15.16
CA GLU A 333 43.38 18.84 13.89
C GLU A 333 44.72 18.14 14.08
N LYS A 334 45.53 18.55 15.07
CA LYS A 334 46.79 17.88 15.42
C LYS A 334 46.57 16.42 15.83
N HIS A 335 45.54 16.13 16.61
CA HIS A 335 45.22 14.77 17.01
C HIS A 335 44.81 13.90 15.81
N LEU A 336 43.97 14.42 14.91
CA LEU A 336 43.58 13.77 13.68
C LEU A 336 44.79 13.54 12.79
N LEU A 337 45.66 14.54 12.63
CA LEU A 337 46.89 14.43 11.84
C LEU A 337 47.82 13.36 12.42
N HIS A 338 48.02 13.33 13.73
CA HIS A 338 48.80 12.29 14.40
C HIS A 338 48.17 10.89 14.21
N HIS A 339 46.85 10.78 14.29
CA HIS A 339 46.16 9.52 14.01
C HIS A 339 46.33 9.08 12.55
N PHE A 340 46.25 10.02 11.60
CA PHE A 340 46.51 9.73 10.18
C PHE A 340 47.95 9.29 9.97
N ASP A 341 48.92 9.96 10.56
CA ASP A 341 50.34 9.58 10.49
C ASP A 341 50.55 8.16 11.04
N TYR A 342 49.99 7.86 12.21
CA TYR A 342 49.99 6.52 12.79
C TYR A 342 49.36 5.47 11.85
N LEU A 343 48.22 5.79 11.22
CA LEU A 343 47.60 4.90 10.22
C LEU A 343 48.50 4.71 8.99
N THR A 344 49.17 5.76 8.51
CA THR A 344 50.09 5.64 7.37
C THR A 344 51.27 4.73 7.69
N HIS A 345 51.82 4.81 8.90
CA HIS A 345 52.88 3.91 9.37
C HIS A 345 52.41 2.47 9.60
N LEU A 346 51.16 2.27 10.05
CA LEU A 346 50.61 0.95 10.31
C LEU A 346 50.15 0.22 9.04
N THR A 347 49.79 0.97 8.00
CA THR A 347 49.34 0.43 6.70
C THR A 347 50.36 -0.52 6.03
N PRO A 348 51.66 -0.20 5.89
CA PRO A 348 52.65 -1.12 5.33
C PRO A 348 52.84 -2.36 6.22
N GLN A 349 52.86 -2.21 7.55
CA GLN A 349 52.95 -3.34 8.48
C GLN A 349 51.77 -4.30 8.31
N ARG A 350 50.55 -3.75 8.20
CA ARG A 350 49.35 -4.53 7.91
C ARG A 350 49.47 -5.29 6.58
N ASN A 351 50.03 -4.67 5.55
CA ASN A 351 50.22 -5.32 4.25
C ASN A 351 51.24 -6.46 4.32
N ILE A 352 52.38 -6.26 5.00
CA ILE A 352 53.40 -7.30 5.24
C ILE A 352 52.79 -8.49 5.99
N HIS A 353 52.04 -8.23 7.08
CA HIS A 353 51.37 -9.30 7.82
C HIS A 353 50.32 -10.02 6.96
N ARG A 354 49.56 -9.29 6.14
CA ARG A 354 48.58 -9.90 5.22
C ARG A 354 49.26 -10.80 4.20
N GLU A 355 50.40 -10.40 3.66
CA GLU A 355 51.20 -11.21 2.74
C GLU A 355 51.79 -12.43 3.44
N GLY A 356 52.33 -12.27 4.65
CA GLY A 356 52.82 -13.37 5.49
C GLY A 356 51.74 -14.41 5.79
N ILE A 357 50.51 -13.97 6.11
CA ILE A 357 49.36 -14.87 6.31
C ILE A 357 49.03 -15.62 5.01
N LYS A 358 49.04 -14.95 3.86
CA LYS A 358 48.81 -15.62 2.56
C LYS A 358 49.88 -16.66 2.27
N TYR A 359 51.16 -16.34 2.50
CA TYR A 359 52.27 -17.27 2.33
C TYR A 359 52.12 -18.49 3.24
N LEU A 360 51.85 -18.27 4.53
CA LEU A 360 51.66 -19.35 5.49
C LEU A 360 50.49 -20.26 5.10
N LYS A 361 49.36 -19.67 4.66
CA LYS A 361 48.21 -20.43 4.19
C LYS A 361 48.58 -21.31 2.98
N ASN A 362 49.31 -20.76 2.02
CA ASN A 362 49.78 -21.52 0.86
C ASN A 362 50.73 -22.65 1.27
N SER A 363 51.67 -22.40 2.18
CA SER A 363 52.59 -23.41 2.72
C SER A 363 51.83 -24.55 3.41
N ILE A 364 50.85 -24.24 4.25
CA ILE A 364 50.00 -25.23 4.93
C ILE A 364 49.23 -26.06 3.91
N THR A 365 48.64 -25.42 2.88
CA THR A 365 47.94 -26.17 1.83
C THR A 365 48.88 -27.10 1.06
N GLN A 366 50.11 -26.65 0.78
CA GLN A 366 51.11 -27.47 0.10
C GLN A 366 51.52 -28.66 0.96
N GLU A 367 51.83 -28.44 2.24
CA GLU A 367 52.15 -29.53 3.19
C GLU A 367 50.98 -30.50 3.35
N SER A 368 49.75 -30.01 3.44
CA SER A 368 48.55 -30.84 3.51
C SER A 368 48.39 -31.72 2.27
N THR A 369 48.59 -31.16 1.07
CA THR A 369 48.56 -31.95 -0.17
C THR A 369 49.71 -32.96 -0.23
N PHE A 370 50.90 -32.60 0.26
CA PHE A 370 52.04 -33.52 0.33
C PHE A 370 51.74 -34.70 1.26
N VAL A 371 51.24 -34.43 2.47
CA VAL A 371 50.86 -35.47 3.44
C VAL A 371 49.76 -36.36 2.84
N SER A 372 48.70 -35.79 2.26
CA SER A 372 47.64 -36.57 1.62
C SER A 372 48.17 -37.48 0.50
N ASN A 373 49.08 -36.96 -0.33
CA ASN A 373 49.73 -37.76 -1.38
C ASN A 373 50.60 -38.88 -0.80
N THR A 374 51.31 -38.64 0.30
CA THR A 374 52.10 -39.67 0.98
C THR A 374 51.23 -40.76 1.58
N VAL A 375 50.12 -40.40 2.23
CA VAL A 375 49.13 -41.34 2.77
C VAL A 375 48.55 -42.19 1.64
N ARG A 376 48.11 -41.57 0.55
CA ARG A 376 47.59 -42.30 -0.62
C ARG A 376 48.62 -43.24 -1.25
N ARG A 377 49.90 -42.89 -1.21
CA ARG A 377 50.97 -43.76 -1.67
C ARG A 377 51.13 -44.97 -0.73
N PHE A 378 51.05 -44.78 0.58
CA PHE A 378 51.09 -45.88 1.55
C PHE A 378 49.86 -46.78 1.45
N GLU A 379 48.66 -46.23 1.25
CA GLU A 379 47.44 -47.02 1.01
C GLU A 379 47.62 -47.96 -0.18
N LYS A 380 48.12 -47.45 -1.32
CA LYS A 380 48.42 -48.27 -2.50
C LYS A 380 49.46 -49.36 -2.22
N TYR A 381 50.50 -49.05 -1.43
CA TYR A 381 51.49 -50.06 -1.05
C TYR A 381 50.88 -51.13 -0.14
N LEU A 382 50.00 -50.75 0.79
CA LEU A 382 49.30 -51.70 1.66
C LEU A 382 48.34 -52.58 0.87
N GLU A 383 47.58 -52.01 -0.06
CA GLU A 383 46.73 -52.77 -0.99
C GLU A 383 47.55 -53.79 -1.77
N PHE A 384 48.66 -53.36 -2.37
CA PHE A 384 49.57 -54.25 -3.10
C PHE A 384 50.14 -55.37 -2.22
N GLU A 385 50.59 -55.06 -1.00
CA GLU A 385 51.11 -56.06 -0.07
C GLU A 385 50.02 -57.01 0.44
N ASN A 386 48.79 -56.53 0.63
CA ASN A 386 47.65 -57.36 0.99
C ASN A 386 47.31 -58.35 -0.13
N GLU A 387 47.21 -57.89 -1.38
CA GLU A 387 47.01 -58.75 -2.55
C GLU A 387 48.14 -59.78 -2.68
N ARG A 388 49.39 -59.35 -2.49
CA ARG A 388 50.55 -60.25 -2.49
C ARG A 388 50.46 -61.29 -1.37
N CYS A 389 50.05 -60.90 -0.18
CA CYS A 389 49.85 -61.81 0.95
C CYS A 389 48.73 -62.82 0.65
N GLU A 390 47.63 -62.40 0.05
CA GLU A 390 46.56 -63.30 -0.38
C GLU A 390 47.05 -64.29 -1.44
N GLN A 391 47.78 -63.82 -2.45
CA GLN A 391 48.40 -64.70 -3.45
C GLN A 391 49.37 -65.71 -2.82
N MET A 392 50.19 -65.28 -1.86
CA MET A 392 51.10 -66.18 -1.14
C MET A 392 50.33 -67.19 -0.28
N LYS A 393 49.27 -66.77 0.41
CA LYS A 393 48.39 -67.69 1.16
C LYS A 393 47.75 -68.71 0.23
N GLN A 394 47.21 -68.29 -0.91
CA GLN A 394 46.63 -69.18 -1.91
C GLN A 394 47.67 -70.19 -2.43
N LYS A 395 48.88 -69.73 -2.76
CA LYS A 395 49.99 -70.61 -3.17
C LYS A 395 50.42 -71.56 -2.05
N PHE A 396 50.45 -71.10 -0.81
CA PHE A 396 50.78 -71.94 0.34
C PHE A 396 49.74 -73.04 0.55
N PHE A 397 48.45 -72.69 0.54
CA PHE A 397 47.37 -73.66 0.65
C PHE A 397 47.31 -74.61 -0.56
N SER A 398 47.63 -74.16 -1.77
CA SER A 398 47.71 -75.06 -2.93
C SER A 398 48.88 -76.03 -2.83
N ILE A 399 50.02 -75.62 -2.26
CA ILE A 399 51.16 -76.51 -1.99
C ILE A 399 50.80 -77.54 -0.91
N ILE A 400 50.16 -77.12 0.18
CA ILE A 400 49.74 -78.03 1.27
C ILE A 400 48.70 -79.03 0.77
N ASN A 401 47.60 -78.54 0.20
CA ASN A 401 46.47 -79.39 -0.21
C ASN A 401 46.77 -80.17 -1.51
N GLY A 402 47.71 -79.72 -2.32
CA GLY A 402 48.12 -80.41 -3.54
C GLY A 402 49.30 -81.33 -3.29
N LEU A 403 50.51 -80.79 -3.39
CA LEU A 403 51.75 -81.58 -3.41
C LEU A 403 51.99 -82.33 -2.09
N PHE A 404 51.89 -81.65 -0.95
CA PHE A 404 52.14 -82.28 0.34
C PHE A 404 51.10 -83.36 0.67
N TYR A 405 49.81 -83.03 0.53
CA TYR A 405 48.74 -83.99 0.76
C TYR A 405 48.87 -85.21 -0.15
N ASN A 406 49.14 -85.03 -1.45
CA ASN A 406 49.33 -86.15 -2.36
C ASN A 406 50.59 -86.97 -2.08
N SER A 407 51.66 -86.35 -1.57
CA SER A 407 52.92 -87.07 -1.30
C SER A 407 52.98 -87.77 0.06
N VAL A 408 52.36 -87.21 1.11
CA VAL A 408 52.47 -87.71 2.48
C VAL A 408 51.12 -88.19 3.02
N GLY A 409 50.05 -87.48 2.68
CA GLY A 409 48.69 -87.75 3.14
C GLY A 409 47.85 -88.64 2.22
N ALA A 410 48.37 -89.02 1.04
CA ALA A 410 47.64 -89.88 0.12
C ALA A 410 47.36 -91.23 0.80
N PRO A 411 46.14 -91.77 0.63
CA PRO A 411 45.74 -93.01 1.29
C PRO A 411 46.68 -94.17 0.92
N ASP A 412 47.24 -94.16 -0.29
CA ASP A 412 48.18 -95.18 -0.76
C ASP A 412 49.52 -95.14 -0.02
N VAL A 413 50.05 -93.95 0.28
CA VAL A 413 51.32 -93.79 1.00
C VAL A 413 51.13 -94.14 2.47
N LEU A 414 50.02 -93.70 3.08
CA LEU A 414 49.64 -94.10 4.44
C LEU A 414 49.44 -95.61 4.55
N ARG A 415 48.78 -96.23 3.56
CA ARG A 415 48.58 -97.68 3.49
C ARG A 415 49.91 -98.41 3.34
N LEU A 416 50.82 -97.94 2.48
CA LEU A 416 52.16 -98.49 2.34
C LEU A 416 52.92 -98.40 3.68
N PHE A 417 52.86 -97.26 4.36
CA PHE A 417 53.51 -97.07 5.66
C PHE A 417 52.97 -98.04 6.71
N VAL A 418 51.65 -98.18 6.83
CA VAL A 418 51.02 -99.15 7.76
C VAL A 418 51.41 -100.59 7.42
N HIS A 419 51.46 -100.96 6.13
CA HIS A 419 51.89 -102.30 5.73
C HIS A 419 53.37 -102.55 6.00
N LEU A 420 54.24 -101.58 5.76
CA LEU A 420 55.67 -101.67 6.08
C LEU A 420 55.88 -101.74 7.59
N GLU A 421 55.15 -100.96 8.38
CA GLU A 421 55.19 -100.99 9.84
C GLU A 421 54.80 -102.37 10.36
N PHE A 422 53.71 -102.94 9.83
CA PHE A 422 53.28 -104.29 10.16
C PHE A 422 54.33 -105.36 9.79
N CYS A 423 54.91 -105.26 8.59
CA CYS A 423 55.97 -106.19 8.16
C CYS A 423 57.22 -106.06 9.05
N TYR A 424 57.61 -104.84 9.38
CA TYR A 424 58.77 -104.55 10.24
C TYR A 424 58.55 -105.09 11.65
N GLU A 425 57.41 -104.81 12.27
CA GLU A 425 57.05 -105.32 13.60
C GLU A 425 57.06 -106.85 13.62
N ARG A 426 56.54 -107.51 12.57
CA ARG A 426 56.53 -108.97 12.50
C ARG A 426 57.93 -109.58 12.36
N VAL A 427 58.83 -108.94 11.62
CA VAL A 427 60.19 -109.46 11.36
C VAL A 427 61.12 -109.17 12.53
N HIS A 428 61.08 -107.95 13.09
CA HIS A 428 61.97 -107.54 14.18
C HIS A 428 61.38 -107.76 15.57
N SER A 429 60.08 -108.05 15.71
CA SER A 429 59.36 -108.20 17.00
C SER A 429 59.44 -106.97 17.93
N GLU A 430 59.92 -105.84 17.43
CA GLU A 430 60.02 -104.56 18.12
C GLU A 430 59.08 -103.54 17.45
N ARG A 431 58.33 -102.77 18.25
CA ARG A 431 57.55 -101.65 17.72
C ARG A 431 58.50 -100.57 17.22
N PRO A 432 58.43 -100.14 15.95
CA PRO A 432 59.28 -99.06 15.48
C PRO A 432 58.87 -97.75 16.15
N MET A 433 59.72 -97.20 17.03
CA MET A 433 59.58 -95.80 17.42
C MET A 433 60.06 -94.91 16.27
N ASN A 434 59.13 -94.23 15.59
CA ASN A 434 59.34 -93.08 14.70
C ASN A 434 60.45 -93.22 13.63
N MET A 435 60.51 -94.36 12.93
CA MET A 435 61.44 -94.52 11.80
C MET A 435 60.78 -94.09 10.48
N ASP A 436 61.54 -93.38 9.64
CA ASP A 436 61.10 -92.95 8.30
C ASP A 436 60.78 -94.16 7.39
N ILE A 437 59.80 -94.03 6.49
CA ILE A 437 59.32 -95.09 5.58
C ILE A 437 60.49 -95.74 4.84
N ILE A 438 61.41 -94.91 4.35
CA ILE A 438 62.59 -95.34 3.58
C ILE A 438 63.55 -96.14 4.47
N SER A 439 63.73 -95.71 5.70
CA SER A 439 64.62 -96.39 6.66
C SER A 439 64.06 -97.75 7.07
N MET A 440 62.74 -97.84 7.27
CA MET A 440 62.04 -99.08 7.59
C MET A 440 62.04 -100.09 6.43
N ALA A 441 61.91 -99.62 5.19
CA ALA A 441 62.02 -100.47 4.01
C ALA A 441 63.46 -101.00 3.83
N LYS A 442 64.48 -100.16 4.02
CA LYS A 442 65.90 -100.56 3.88
C LYS A 442 66.35 -101.55 4.95
N SER A 443 65.85 -101.45 6.18
CA SER A 443 66.17 -102.42 7.23
C SER A 443 65.55 -103.79 6.94
N LEU A 444 64.30 -103.83 6.46
CA LEU A 444 63.68 -105.06 5.96
C LEU A 444 64.44 -105.66 4.79
N GLU A 445 64.84 -104.82 3.82
CA GLU A 445 65.66 -105.26 2.68
C GLU A 445 67.01 -105.81 3.14
N GLY A 446 67.69 -105.11 4.05
CA GLY A 446 68.95 -105.58 4.64
C GLY A 446 68.81 -106.93 5.34
N MET A 447 67.75 -107.12 6.13
CA MET A 447 67.45 -108.41 6.76
C MET A 447 67.16 -109.50 5.73
N TYR A 448 66.39 -109.21 4.69
CA TYR A 448 66.13 -110.15 3.61
C TYR A 448 67.42 -110.57 2.93
N MET A 449 68.29 -109.60 2.61
CA MET A 449 69.61 -109.86 2.02
C MET A 449 70.52 -110.65 2.97
N ASP A 450 70.52 -110.36 4.27
CA ASP A 450 71.27 -111.12 5.28
C ASP A 450 70.75 -112.56 5.39
N TYR A 451 69.43 -112.77 5.33
CA TYR A 451 68.83 -114.10 5.29
C TYR A 451 69.25 -114.86 4.03
N CYS A 452 69.20 -114.22 2.86
CA CYS A 452 69.69 -114.80 1.60
C CYS A 452 71.18 -115.16 1.70
N TYR A 453 72.00 -114.27 2.24
CA TYR A 453 73.43 -114.52 2.43
C TYR A 453 73.69 -115.68 3.41
N ARG A 454 72.93 -115.77 4.49
CA ARG A 454 73.00 -116.90 5.43
C ARG A 454 72.60 -118.21 4.77
N LEU A 455 71.58 -118.21 3.90
CA LEU A 455 71.18 -119.39 3.12
C LEU A 455 72.27 -119.80 2.13
N ASP A 456 72.90 -118.83 1.45
CA ASP A 456 74.00 -119.10 0.50
C ASP A 456 75.28 -119.58 1.21
N TYR A 457 75.53 -119.16 2.45
CA TYR A 457 76.67 -119.58 3.25
C TYR A 457 76.57 -121.03 3.77
N VAL A 458 75.36 -121.61 3.79
CA VAL A 458 75.18 -123.01 4.21
C VAL A 458 75.94 -123.93 3.25
N HIS A 459 77.03 -124.52 3.73
CA HIS A 459 77.88 -125.40 2.93
C HIS A 459 77.09 -126.57 2.34
N ASN A 460 77.31 -126.83 1.06
CA ASN A 460 76.70 -127.94 0.33
C ASN A 460 76.87 -129.30 1.04
N ASP A 461 77.92 -129.47 1.84
CA ASP A 461 78.15 -130.69 2.61
C ASP A 461 77.30 -130.78 3.89
N ALA A 462 76.90 -129.66 4.49
CA ALA A 462 75.91 -129.63 5.57
C ALA A 462 74.51 -129.92 5.01
N VAL A 463 74.16 -129.38 3.85
CA VAL A 463 72.92 -129.70 3.13
C VAL A 463 72.92 -131.17 2.69
N LYS A 464 74.00 -131.67 2.09
CA LYS A 464 74.15 -133.10 1.76
C LYS A 464 74.16 -133.97 3.00
N SER A 465 74.73 -133.55 4.13
CA SER A 465 74.66 -134.29 5.39
C SER A 465 73.23 -134.33 5.94
N ALA A 466 72.48 -133.24 5.85
CA ALA A 466 71.08 -133.20 6.26
C ALA A 466 70.21 -134.06 5.32
N VAL A 467 70.42 -133.96 4.01
CA VAL A 467 69.75 -134.80 2.99
C VAL A 467 70.11 -136.27 3.18
N THR A 468 71.37 -136.62 3.41
CA THR A 468 71.78 -138.01 3.68
C THR A 468 71.26 -138.51 5.02
N LYS A 469 71.17 -137.68 6.07
CA LYS A 469 70.48 -138.03 7.32
C LYS A 469 68.99 -138.29 7.07
N ALA A 470 68.30 -137.40 6.35
CA ALA A 470 66.91 -137.57 5.97
C ALA A 470 66.70 -138.83 5.10
N LEU A 471 67.58 -139.08 4.12
CA LEU A 471 67.55 -140.30 3.29
C LEU A 471 67.87 -141.56 4.09
N ASN A 472 68.76 -141.49 5.08
CA ASN A 472 69.09 -142.62 5.96
C ASN A 472 67.94 -142.94 6.92
N GLU A 473 67.27 -141.92 7.46
CA GLU A 473 66.04 -142.08 8.23
C GLU A 473 64.94 -142.71 7.37
N GLU A 474 64.73 -142.22 6.15
CA GLU A 474 63.82 -142.83 5.18
C GLU A 474 64.23 -144.27 4.84
N HIS A 475 65.53 -144.56 4.67
CA HIS A 475 66.03 -145.91 4.44
C HIS A 475 65.81 -146.85 5.64
N GLN A 476 65.95 -146.36 6.87
CA GLN A 476 65.64 -147.12 8.08
C GLN A 476 64.15 -147.43 8.14
N LYS A 477 63.27 -146.45 7.89
CA LYS A 477 61.81 -146.66 7.77
C LYS A 477 61.48 -147.69 6.69
N LEU A 478 62.21 -147.69 5.56
CA LEU A 478 62.01 -148.66 4.48
C LEU A 478 62.50 -150.07 4.86
N LYS A 479 63.60 -150.18 5.62
CA LYS A 479 64.09 -151.47 6.15
C LYS A 479 63.12 -152.07 7.18
N THR A 480 62.61 -151.27 8.12
CA THR A 480 61.59 -151.72 9.07
C THR A 480 60.33 -152.16 8.34
N ALA A 481 59.88 -151.40 7.33
CA ALA A 481 58.77 -151.80 6.46
C ALA A 481 59.04 -153.12 5.70
N LYS A 482 60.26 -153.36 5.18
CA LYS A 482 60.64 -154.62 4.52
C LYS A 482 60.65 -155.82 5.48
N ASN A 483 61.16 -155.64 6.70
CA ASN A 483 61.16 -156.70 7.71
C ASN A 483 59.73 -157.05 8.14
N ALA A 484 58.90 -156.03 8.42
CA ALA A 484 57.47 -156.21 8.68
C ALA A 484 56.78 -156.93 7.50
N SER A 485 57.11 -156.58 6.26
CA SER A 485 56.58 -157.27 5.07
C SER A 485 56.99 -158.75 4.98
N ARG A 486 58.22 -159.10 5.36
CA ARG A 486 58.69 -160.50 5.39
C ARG A 486 57.97 -161.31 6.47
N GLU A 487 57.83 -160.73 7.67
CA GLU A 487 57.06 -161.33 8.77
C GLU A 487 55.61 -161.55 8.37
N LEU A 488 54.98 -160.57 7.72
CA LEU A 488 53.62 -160.68 7.19
C LEU A 488 53.51 -161.75 6.10
N ARG A 489 54.50 -161.87 5.19
CA ARG A 489 54.54 -162.98 4.20
C ARG A 489 54.70 -164.35 4.86
N LEU A 490 55.48 -164.45 5.93
CA LEU A 490 55.62 -165.67 6.72
C LEU A 490 54.30 -166.03 7.39
N PHE A 491 53.65 -165.05 8.01
CA PHE A 491 52.31 -165.16 8.59
C PHE A 491 51.29 -165.64 7.54
N ASN A 492 51.22 -165.00 6.37
CA ASN A 492 50.33 -165.41 5.29
C ASN A 492 50.66 -166.80 4.71
N ARG A 493 51.94 -167.23 4.71
CA ARG A 493 52.32 -168.60 4.31
C ARG A 493 51.86 -169.62 5.34
N LEU A 494 52.00 -169.30 6.63
CA LEU A 494 51.49 -170.14 7.71
C LEU A 494 49.96 -170.21 7.64
N GLU A 495 49.29 -169.08 7.47
CA GLU A 495 47.84 -168.99 7.28
C GLU A 495 47.37 -169.81 6.06
N LYS A 496 48.03 -169.69 4.89
CA LYS A 496 47.73 -170.52 3.71
C LYS A 496 48.03 -172.00 3.93
N ARG A 497 49.05 -172.37 4.72
CA ARG A 497 49.32 -173.77 5.07
C ARG A 497 48.25 -174.31 6.01
N LEU A 498 47.78 -173.50 6.96
CA LEU A 498 46.70 -173.83 7.88
C LEU A 498 45.38 -173.99 7.10
N GLN A 499 45.07 -173.09 6.18
CA GLN A 499 43.95 -173.19 5.24
C GLN A 499 44.07 -174.42 4.32
N LYS A 500 45.26 -174.73 3.78
CA LYS A 500 45.49 -175.95 2.98
C LYS A 500 45.43 -177.25 3.78
N SER A 501 45.78 -177.26 5.07
CA SER A 501 45.60 -178.46 5.91
C SER A 501 44.13 -178.74 6.25
N HIS A 502 43.26 -177.73 6.11
CA HIS A 502 41.81 -177.89 6.20
C HIS A 502 41.15 -178.36 4.89
N GLU A 503 41.89 -178.50 3.79
CA GLU A 503 41.36 -178.98 2.51
C GLU A 503 41.65 -180.48 2.32
N VAL A 504 40.58 -181.28 2.28
CA VAL A 504 40.60 -182.73 2.01
C VAL A 504 40.96 -182.97 0.54
N ILE A 505 41.95 -183.83 0.30
CA ILE A 505 42.45 -184.18 -1.05
C ILE A 505 41.40 -185.02 -1.79
N ILE A 506 40.93 -184.54 -2.95
CA ILE A 506 40.25 -185.34 -3.97
C ILE A 506 40.85 -184.99 -5.34
N ASP A 507 41.19 -186.02 -6.10
CA ASP A 507 41.59 -185.98 -7.51
C ASP A 507 40.81 -184.96 -8.36
N LYS A 508 41.50 -184.23 -9.24
CA LYS A 508 41.10 -183.98 -10.65
C LYS A 508 42.07 -183.04 -11.40
N PHE A 509 42.56 -183.56 -12.53
CA PHE A 509 42.64 -182.99 -13.89
C PHE A 509 43.23 -181.58 -14.17
N CYS A 510 44.12 -181.60 -15.18
CA CYS A 510 44.25 -180.66 -16.32
C CYS A 510 44.61 -179.18 -16.08
N ARG A 511 45.75 -178.76 -16.67
CA ARG A 511 45.95 -177.69 -17.70
C ARG A 511 44.94 -176.52 -17.77
N PRO A 512 45.23 -175.38 -18.46
CA PRO A 512 46.50 -174.79 -18.95
C PRO A 512 46.55 -173.21 -18.84
N ILE A 513 47.42 -172.59 -19.66
CA ILE A 513 47.40 -171.20 -20.24
C ILE A 513 47.74 -170.07 -19.24
N ILE A 514 48.66 -169.12 -19.47
CA ILE A 514 49.03 -168.31 -20.64
C ILE A 514 50.46 -167.75 -20.44
N PRO A 515 51.33 -167.70 -21.47
CA PRO A 515 52.46 -166.77 -21.55
C PRO A 515 52.20 -165.69 -22.64
N PRO A 516 53.15 -164.80 -22.97
CA PRO A 516 53.70 -163.65 -22.25
C PRO A 516 53.41 -162.34 -23.03
N ILE A 517 53.29 -161.15 -22.41
CA ILE A 517 53.14 -159.90 -23.19
C ILE A 517 54.01 -158.75 -22.67
N SER A 518 54.95 -158.38 -23.53
CA SER A 518 55.69 -157.13 -23.61
C SER A 518 54.79 -155.94 -23.96
N LEU A 519 54.90 -154.82 -23.23
CA LEU A 519 54.41 -153.53 -23.71
C LEU A 519 55.36 -152.41 -23.26
N LYS A 520 56.22 -151.96 -24.19
CA LYS A 520 56.79 -150.61 -24.17
C LYS A 520 55.70 -149.67 -24.69
N ILE A 521 55.17 -148.80 -23.84
CA ILE A 521 54.15 -147.82 -24.20
C ILE A 521 54.78 -146.43 -24.10
N ARG A 522 54.71 -145.66 -25.19
CA ARG A 522 54.81 -144.19 -25.17
C ARG A 522 53.44 -143.60 -24.80
N PRO A 523 53.39 -142.39 -24.20
CA PRO A 523 52.30 -141.48 -24.54
C PRO A 523 52.72 -140.03 -24.81
N ASN A 524 51.80 -139.36 -25.51
CA ASN A 524 51.82 -138.03 -26.13
C ASN A 524 51.20 -136.91 -25.24
N LYS A 525 51.46 -135.65 -25.64
CA LYS A 525 50.63 -134.41 -25.77
C LYS A 525 49.49 -134.04 -24.78
N ILE A 526 49.27 -132.71 -24.63
CA ILE A 526 48.04 -131.86 -24.72
C ILE A 526 48.28 -130.59 -23.83
N GLU A 527 48.48 -129.34 -24.30
CA GLU A 527 47.61 -128.29 -24.88
C GLU A 527 46.36 -127.87 -24.07
N HIS A 528 46.20 -126.57 -23.74
CA HIS A 528 44.96 -125.76 -23.90
C HIS A 528 45.12 -124.30 -23.40
N GLN A 529 44.47 -123.37 -24.12
CA GLN A 529 44.36 -121.92 -23.90
C GLN A 529 42.98 -121.54 -23.29
N LYS A 530 42.94 -120.40 -22.55
CA LYS A 530 41.93 -119.28 -22.41
C LYS A 530 40.41 -119.55 -22.57
N PRO A 531 39.48 -118.79 -21.89
CA PRO A 531 39.11 -117.42 -22.32
C PRO A 531 38.50 -116.42 -21.29
N GLU A 532 38.39 -115.16 -21.73
CA GLU A 532 37.60 -114.04 -21.18
C GLU A 532 36.12 -114.11 -21.62
N SER A 533 35.18 -113.57 -20.82
CA SER A 533 33.86 -113.12 -21.30
C SER A 533 33.14 -112.15 -20.35
N ILE A 534 32.27 -111.35 -20.96
CA ILE A 534 31.58 -110.11 -20.54
C ILE A 534 30.19 -110.37 -19.88
N VAL A 535 29.85 -109.53 -18.87
CA VAL A 535 28.56 -108.99 -18.35
C VAL A 535 27.25 -109.81 -18.42
N VAL A 536 26.57 -110.00 -17.26
CA VAL A 536 25.10 -109.86 -17.04
C VAL A 536 24.80 -109.52 -15.56
N LYS A 537 23.96 -108.51 -15.30
CA LYS A 537 23.36 -108.16 -13.99
C LYS A 537 22.23 -109.15 -13.64
N VAL A 538 22.21 -109.64 -12.40
CA VAL A 538 21.01 -110.25 -11.76
C VAL A 538 20.93 -109.70 -10.34
N GLU A 539 19.85 -108.96 -10.07
CA GLU A 539 19.51 -108.37 -8.78
C GLU A 539 19.34 -109.47 -7.73
N LYS A 540 20.15 -109.41 -6.66
CA LYS A 540 20.00 -110.24 -5.46
C LYS A 540 19.29 -109.41 -4.39
N PRO A 541 18.41 -110.01 -3.57
CA PRO A 541 17.84 -109.32 -2.42
C PRO A 541 18.96 -108.90 -1.46
N LEU A 542 18.84 -107.69 -0.89
CA LEU A 542 19.84 -107.09 -0.01
C LEU A 542 20.25 -108.06 1.12
N THR A 543 21.55 -108.10 1.40
CA THR A 543 22.15 -108.94 2.44
C THR A 543 21.94 -108.29 3.81
N ASP A 544 21.75 -109.06 4.89
CA ASP A 544 21.48 -108.52 6.25
C ASP A 544 22.50 -107.45 6.72
N SER A 545 23.75 -107.55 6.25
CA SER A 545 24.80 -106.55 6.51
C SER A 545 24.57 -105.20 5.83
N GLU A 546 23.91 -105.19 4.68
CA GLU A 546 23.59 -103.97 3.92
C GLU A 546 22.36 -103.27 4.52
N LEU A 547 21.42 -104.04 5.10
CA LEU A 547 20.31 -103.51 5.91
C LEU A 547 20.79 -102.87 7.21
N GLU A 548 21.78 -103.46 7.89
CA GLU A 548 22.41 -102.84 9.07
C GLU A 548 23.13 -101.55 8.71
N TYR A 549 23.86 -101.52 7.59
CA TYR A 549 24.55 -100.31 7.13
C TYR A 549 23.57 -99.18 6.81
N LEU A 550 22.47 -99.47 6.11
CA LEU A 550 21.42 -98.50 5.81
C LEU A 550 20.70 -97.99 7.07
N LYS A 551 20.41 -98.86 8.05
CA LYS A 551 19.80 -98.44 9.34
C LYS A 551 20.73 -97.62 10.23
N LEU A 552 22.03 -97.91 10.22
CA LEU A 552 22.98 -97.25 11.11
C LEU A 552 23.47 -95.90 10.59
N PHE A 553 23.62 -95.74 9.27
CA PHE A 553 24.33 -94.59 8.70
C PHE A 553 23.46 -93.71 7.79
N THR A 554 22.20 -94.06 7.56
CA THR A 554 21.22 -93.23 6.84
C THR A 554 19.84 -93.29 7.51
N ASP A 555 19.02 -92.24 7.41
CA ASP A 555 17.66 -92.19 7.99
C ASP A 555 16.63 -92.99 7.16
N TRP A 556 17.02 -94.15 6.63
CA TRP A 556 16.18 -94.96 5.76
C TRP A 556 15.06 -95.68 6.55
N VAL A 557 13.83 -95.69 6.01
CA VAL A 557 12.66 -96.36 6.59
C VAL A 557 12.14 -97.44 5.62
N GLU A 558 11.74 -98.60 6.15
CA GLU A 558 11.29 -99.76 5.37
C GLU A 558 10.05 -99.42 4.51
N GLY A 559 10.28 -99.18 3.21
CA GLY A 559 9.23 -98.82 2.24
C GLY A 559 9.70 -97.89 1.11
N GLU A 560 10.84 -97.22 1.28
CA GLU A 560 11.44 -96.37 0.24
C GLU A 560 12.52 -97.11 -0.57
N ASN A 561 12.58 -96.85 -1.88
CA ASN A 561 13.49 -97.52 -2.80
C ASN A 561 14.97 -97.24 -2.42
N PRO A 562 15.78 -98.28 -2.15
CA PRO A 562 17.14 -98.14 -1.60
C PRO A 562 18.17 -97.54 -2.58
N ASP A 563 17.88 -97.55 -3.89
CA ASP A 563 18.79 -97.02 -4.91
C ASP A 563 19.00 -95.50 -4.82
N MET A 564 18.07 -94.76 -4.19
CA MET A 564 18.17 -93.30 -3.99
C MET A 564 19.27 -92.88 -3.01
N TYR A 565 19.66 -93.76 -2.10
CA TYR A 565 20.72 -93.50 -1.11
C TYR A 565 22.08 -94.04 -1.54
N LEU A 566 22.10 -94.89 -2.57
CA LEU A 566 23.30 -95.50 -3.11
C LEU A 566 23.92 -94.73 -4.28
N HIS A 567 23.28 -93.66 -4.76
CA HIS A 567 23.89 -92.79 -5.78
C HIS A 567 23.77 -91.29 -5.48
N ARG A 568 24.93 -90.64 -5.39
CA ARG A 568 25.13 -89.24 -5.75
C ARG A 568 26.60 -89.08 -6.21
N ASN A 569 26.91 -88.95 -7.51
CA ASN A 569 26.70 -87.83 -8.46
C ASN A 569 27.68 -86.68 -8.15
N ASP A 570 28.57 -86.26 -9.06
CA ASP A 570 28.42 -85.36 -10.24
C ASP A 570 29.39 -84.17 -9.96
N GLU A 571 30.29 -83.78 -10.85
CA GLU A 571 30.13 -82.65 -11.79
C GLU A 571 29.00 -81.64 -11.47
N ASP A 572 29.37 -80.36 -11.43
CA ASP A 572 28.52 -79.16 -11.47
C ASP A 572 27.61 -78.81 -10.26
N GLU A 573 28.03 -77.76 -9.53
CA GLU A 573 27.13 -76.62 -9.22
C GLU A 573 27.89 -75.30 -9.41
N ASP A 574 27.83 -74.77 -10.64
CA ASP A 574 27.73 -73.34 -10.88
C ASP A 574 26.37 -72.86 -10.38
N SER A 575 26.33 -71.93 -9.41
CA SER A 575 25.44 -70.75 -9.36
C SER A 575 25.21 -70.24 -7.93
N LYS A 576 25.89 -69.15 -7.58
CA LYS A 576 25.35 -67.98 -6.83
C LYS A 576 26.44 -66.93 -6.60
N LEU A 577 26.58 -66.03 -7.55
CA LEU A 577 27.01 -64.65 -7.31
C LEU A 577 26.04 -63.71 -8.02
N LEU A 578 25.08 -63.23 -7.25
CA LEU A 578 24.53 -61.87 -7.31
C LEU A 578 24.40 -61.40 -5.86
#